data_AF-A0A1H9Q0R3-F1
#
_entry.id   AF-A0A1H9Q0R3-F1
#
_cell.length_a   1.000
_cell.length_b   1.000
_cell.length_c   1.000
_cell.angle_alpha   90.00
_cell.angle_beta   90.00
_cell.angle_gamma   90.00
#
_symmetry.space_group_name_H-M   'P 1'
#
loop_
_entity.id
_entity.type
_entity.pdbx_description
1 polymer ?
#
loop_
_entity_poly.entity_id
_entity_poly.type
_entity_poly.pdbx_seq_one_letter_code
_entity_poly.pdbx_strand_id
1 'polypeptide(L)'
;MLSGFLVQSTYKLKLVENKCTGISFIKKRLIKVYPPFLLSLVFGVIISGISEKLLGEICVLKVSVENIFFSLTMTNDFFSADKSLVHHPFGSGLWFVSSLFFLYCIYYVLIKITKKDDFLLCICILTLIFYGQYIINIRGNGFISYQMGRSITPFFVGTFVYELKEKVYGLKKIVVFSFLTLIFLSIFIIESFGLGDYEKVFRLFVNPIVLLTIIYIKPISLLFSRFSNISRKMSMAVYFTNVNVFHLMRIILKYNKVNINYNNIIFFSLSILIEFFVALIWLVFFDEKIFVKVRKFFVSPHP
;
A
#
# COMPACT_ATOMS: atom_id res chain seq x y z
N MET A 1 -3.16 0.55 5.09
CA MET A 1 -3.06 0.11 6.50
C MET A 1 -1.66 0.22 7.06
N LEU A 2 -0.69 -0.61 6.64
CA LEU A 2 0.67 -0.56 7.19
C LEU A 2 1.32 0.84 7.15
N SER A 3 1.11 1.59 6.07
CA SER A 3 1.63 2.97 5.98
C SER A 3 1.08 3.87 7.09
N GLY A 4 -0.23 3.83 7.36
CA GLY A 4 -0.84 4.61 8.45
C GLY A 4 -0.34 4.21 9.83
N PHE A 5 -0.27 2.90 10.11
CA PHE A 5 0.30 2.37 11.35
C PHE A 5 1.75 2.84 11.58
N LEU A 6 2.59 2.75 10.54
CA LEU A 6 3.99 3.19 10.60
C LEU A 6 4.14 4.70 10.75
N VAL A 7 3.26 5.48 10.10
CA VAL A 7 3.25 6.94 10.22
C VAL A 7 2.85 7.36 11.63
N GLN A 8 1.79 6.76 12.18
CA GLN A 8 1.36 6.99 13.56
C GLN A 8 2.50 6.70 14.55
N SER A 9 3.05 5.49 14.48
CA SER A 9 4.11 5.04 15.40
C SER A 9 5.38 5.86 15.33
N THR A 10 5.79 6.29 14.14
CA THR A 10 7.11 6.92 13.96
C THR A 10 7.07 8.43 14.08
N TYR A 11 5.94 9.06 13.73
CA TYR A 11 5.85 10.51 13.54
C TYR A 11 4.87 11.24 14.45
N LYS A 12 3.90 10.58 15.12
CA LYS A 12 2.94 11.25 16.02
C LYS A 12 3.64 12.23 16.97
N LEU A 13 4.48 11.71 17.87
CA LEU A 13 5.18 12.53 18.86
C LEU A 13 6.09 13.60 18.23
N LYS A 14 6.81 13.24 17.15
CA LYS A 14 7.72 14.18 16.47
C LYS A 14 6.99 15.36 15.85
N LEU A 15 5.80 15.14 15.31
CA LEU A 15 4.97 16.17 14.71
C LEU A 15 4.29 17.03 15.77
N VAL A 16 3.82 16.42 16.87
CA VAL A 16 3.23 17.13 18.01
C VAL A 16 4.26 18.04 18.69
N GLU A 17 5.48 17.54 18.91
CA GLU A 17 6.57 18.25 19.58
C GLU A 17 7.37 19.19 18.67
N ASN A 18 6.93 19.40 17.42
CA ASN A 18 7.65 20.19 16.40
C ASN A 18 9.08 19.73 16.08
N LYS A 19 9.50 18.53 16.53
CA LYS A 19 10.77 17.89 16.17
C LYS A 19 10.86 17.49 14.70
N CYS A 20 9.73 17.54 13.98
CA CYS A 20 9.67 17.37 12.53
C CYS A 20 8.67 18.37 11.94
N THR A 21 9.14 19.22 11.01
CA THR A 21 8.27 20.13 10.25
C THR A 21 7.44 19.36 9.23
N GLY A 22 6.33 19.95 8.76
CA GLY A 22 5.48 19.35 7.73
C GLY A 22 6.26 19.07 6.45
N ILE A 23 7.06 20.04 5.99
CA ILE A 23 7.94 19.89 4.83
C ILE A 23 8.94 18.75 5.03
N SER A 24 9.60 18.67 6.21
CA SER A 24 10.55 17.60 6.50
C SER A 24 9.88 16.22 6.53
N PHE A 25 8.67 16.14 7.09
CA PHE A 25 7.87 14.91 7.11
C PHE A 25 7.54 14.47 5.68
N ILE A 26 6.95 15.35 4.88
CA ILE A 26 6.57 15.07 3.50
C ILE A 26 7.79 14.68 2.65
N LYS A 27 8.89 15.44 2.73
CA LYS A 27 10.14 15.14 2.01
C LYS A 27 10.68 13.75 2.36
N LYS A 28 10.72 13.39 3.65
CA LYS A 28 11.15 12.05 4.09
C LYS A 28 10.27 10.93 3.55
N ARG A 29 8.97 11.18 3.36
CA ARG A 29 8.05 10.20 2.76
C ARG A 29 8.22 10.11 1.25
N LEU A 30 8.35 11.24 0.55
CA LEU A 30 8.59 11.28 -0.90
C LEU A 30 9.88 10.55 -1.27
N ILE A 31 11.00 10.82 -0.58
CA ILE A 31 12.28 10.14 -0.85
C ILE A 31 12.16 8.61 -0.72
N LYS A 32 11.26 8.13 0.15
CA LYS A 32 11.04 6.68 0.31
C LYS A 32 10.16 6.07 -0.78
N VAL A 33 9.19 6.83 -1.31
CA VAL A 33 8.16 6.32 -2.22
C VAL A 33 8.48 6.61 -3.69
N TYR A 34 9.12 7.74 -3.99
CA TYR A 34 9.38 8.21 -5.35
C TYR A 34 10.35 7.32 -6.14
N PRO A 35 11.48 6.82 -5.57
CA PRO A 35 12.39 5.94 -6.32
C PRO A 35 11.74 4.64 -6.83
N PRO A 36 11.06 3.82 -5.99
CA PRO A 36 10.42 2.60 -6.50
C PRO A 36 9.24 2.91 -7.42
N PHE A 37 8.56 4.05 -7.21
CA PHE A 37 7.53 4.55 -8.12
C PHE A 37 8.09 4.84 -9.52
N LEU A 38 9.18 5.61 -9.61
CA LEU A 38 9.79 5.98 -10.89
C LEU A 38 10.28 4.76 -11.66
N LEU A 39 10.90 3.79 -10.97
CA LEU A 39 11.35 2.55 -11.59
C LEU A 39 10.19 1.70 -12.09
N SER A 40 9.11 1.60 -11.32
CA SER A 40 7.91 0.91 -11.76
C SER A 40 7.30 1.58 -12.99
N LEU A 41 7.30 2.91 -13.05
CA LEU A 41 6.85 3.65 -14.21
C LEU A 41 7.72 3.34 -15.45
N VAL A 42 9.05 3.39 -15.31
CA VAL A 42 9.98 3.03 -16.39
C VAL A 42 9.78 1.58 -16.84
N PHE A 43 9.62 0.66 -15.88
CA PHE A 43 9.40 -0.76 -16.18
C PHE A 43 8.08 -0.97 -16.95
N GLY A 44 7.00 -0.30 -16.55
CA GLY A 44 5.72 -0.33 -17.26
C GLY A 44 5.81 0.19 -18.70
N VAL A 45 6.58 1.27 -18.93
CA VAL A 45 6.84 1.79 -20.29
C VAL A 45 7.59 0.76 -21.13
N ILE A 46 8.64 0.13 -20.59
CA ILE A 46 9.41 -0.91 -21.29
C ILE A 46 8.51 -2.10 -21.64
N ILE A 47 7.71 -2.59 -20.70
CA ILE A 47 6.80 -3.72 -20.92
C ILE A 47 5.77 -3.38 -22.02
N SER A 48 5.26 -2.15 -22.03
CA SER A 48 4.30 -1.69 -23.03
C SER A 48 4.91 -1.72 -24.43
N GLY A 49 6.14 -1.22 -24.59
CA GLY A 49 6.86 -1.26 -25.87
C GLY A 49 7.20 -2.70 -26.32
N ILE A 50 7.57 -3.59 -25.39
CA ILE A 50 7.78 -5.01 -25.69
C ILE A 50 6.47 -5.66 -26.16
N SER A 51 5.37 -5.40 -25.46
CA SER A 51 4.06 -5.95 -25.81
C SER A 51 3.63 -5.54 -27.22
N GLU A 52 3.72 -4.25 -27.53
CA GLU A 52 3.35 -3.71 -28.84
C GLU A 52 4.19 -4.35 -29.95
N LYS A 53 5.50 -4.45 -29.73
CA LYS A 53 6.43 -5.05 -30.71
C LYS A 53 6.23 -6.55 -30.90
N LEU A 54 5.97 -7.32 -29.83
CA LEU A 54 5.91 -8.79 -29.89
C LEU A 54 4.51 -9.34 -30.20
N LEU A 55 3.46 -8.65 -29.74
CA LEU A 55 2.09 -9.13 -29.80
C LEU A 55 1.19 -8.29 -30.72
N GLY A 56 1.67 -7.15 -31.23
CA GLY A 56 0.85 -6.19 -32.00
C GLY A 56 -0.25 -5.53 -31.15
N GLU A 57 -0.21 -5.74 -29.84
CA GLU A 57 -1.20 -5.27 -28.88
C GLU A 57 -0.50 -4.62 -27.70
N ILE A 58 -1.13 -3.58 -27.18
CA ILE A 58 -0.69 -2.92 -25.97
C ILE A 58 -1.33 -3.64 -24.76
N CYS A 59 -0.56 -4.49 -24.06
CA CYS A 59 -1.06 -5.24 -22.91
C CYS A 59 -1.08 -4.46 -21.58
N VAL A 60 -0.42 -3.30 -21.54
CA VAL A 60 -0.26 -2.49 -20.32
C VAL A 60 -0.72 -1.05 -20.56
N LEU A 61 -0.21 -0.37 -21.61
CA LEU A 61 -0.38 1.08 -21.70
C LEU A 61 -0.40 1.70 -23.11
N LYS A 62 -1.38 2.57 -23.38
CA LYS A 62 -1.21 3.60 -24.44
C LYS A 62 -0.26 4.68 -23.89
N VAL A 63 1.01 4.60 -24.27
CA VAL A 63 2.06 5.54 -23.83
C VAL A 63 1.81 6.89 -24.49
N SER A 64 1.25 7.83 -23.72
CA SER A 64 1.17 9.24 -24.10
C SER A 64 2.06 10.09 -23.20
N VAL A 65 2.60 11.17 -23.76
CA VAL A 65 3.41 12.16 -23.02
C VAL A 65 2.61 12.74 -21.85
N GLU A 66 1.32 12.99 -22.07
CA GLU A 66 0.38 13.47 -21.05
C GLU A 66 0.28 12.51 -19.85
N ASN A 67 0.12 11.20 -20.10
CA ASN A 67 0.03 10.19 -19.06
C ASN A 67 1.34 10.04 -18.27
N ILE A 68 2.49 10.19 -18.93
CA ILE A 68 3.79 10.20 -18.25
C ILE A 68 3.91 11.44 -17.36
N PHE A 69 3.52 12.62 -17.87
CA PHE A 69 3.57 13.87 -17.13
C PHE A 69 2.69 13.84 -15.86
N PHE A 70 1.43 13.41 -15.99
CA PHE A 70 0.53 13.30 -14.85
C PHE A 70 0.97 12.22 -13.84
N SER A 71 1.63 11.17 -14.31
CA SER A 71 2.26 10.18 -13.42
C SER A 71 3.42 10.80 -12.64
N LEU A 72 4.38 11.45 -13.31
CA LEU A 72 5.55 12.06 -12.66
C LEU A 72 5.18 13.15 -11.65
N THR A 73 4.12 13.90 -11.92
CA THR A 73 3.58 14.93 -11.02
C THR A 73 2.64 14.37 -9.96
N MET A 74 2.32 13.08 -9.98
CA MET A 74 1.41 12.41 -9.05
C MET A 74 -0.01 13.00 -9.04
N THR A 75 -0.50 13.41 -10.21
CA THR A 75 -1.79 14.09 -10.39
C THR A 75 -2.83 13.26 -11.15
N ASN A 76 -2.47 12.05 -11.59
CA ASN A 76 -3.34 11.15 -12.37
C ASN A 76 -4.75 10.98 -11.78
N ASP A 77 -4.89 10.77 -10.47
CA ASP A 77 -6.20 10.51 -9.85
C ASP A 77 -7.14 11.72 -9.86
N PHE A 78 -6.56 12.92 -9.98
CA PHE A 78 -7.31 14.17 -9.89
C PHE A 78 -7.60 14.77 -11.28
N PHE A 79 -6.68 14.59 -12.23
CA PHE A 79 -6.69 15.33 -13.50
C PHE A 79 -6.74 14.45 -14.76
N SER A 80 -6.66 13.12 -14.66
CA SER A 80 -6.79 12.27 -15.86
C SER A 80 -8.21 12.39 -16.45
N ALA A 81 -8.28 12.70 -17.75
CA ALA A 81 -9.52 12.87 -18.50
C ALA A 81 -10.30 11.57 -18.67
N ASP A 82 -9.61 10.42 -18.62
CA ASP A 82 -10.20 9.11 -18.85
C ASP A 82 -10.41 8.35 -17.52
N LYS A 83 -11.41 8.82 -16.76
CA LYS A 83 -11.83 8.23 -15.48
C LYS A 83 -12.51 6.86 -15.63
N SER A 84 -12.80 6.44 -16.87
CA SER A 84 -13.40 5.14 -17.20
C SER A 84 -12.42 3.97 -17.08
N LEU A 85 -11.12 4.28 -17.00
CA LEU A 85 -10.05 3.33 -16.72
C LEU A 85 -10.05 2.93 -15.24
N VAL A 86 -11.07 2.16 -14.85
CA VAL A 86 -10.99 1.16 -13.75
C VAL A 86 -9.77 0.23 -13.97
N HIS A 87 -9.25 0.20 -15.20
CA HIS A 87 -7.92 -0.28 -15.59
C HIS A 87 -6.91 0.87 -15.62
N HIS A 88 -6.47 1.38 -14.46
CA HIS A 88 -5.33 2.31 -14.44
C HIS A 88 -4.14 1.66 -15.19
N PRO A 89 -3.62 2.31 -16.24
CA PRO A 89 -2.83 1.62 -17.25
C PRO A 89 -1.38 1.32 -16.77
N PHE A 90 -0.96 1.86 -15.62
CA PHE A 90 0.36 1.59 -15.03
C PHE A 90 0.32 0.68 -13.79
N GLY A 91 -0.76 -0.08 -13.63
CA GLY A 91 -0.98 -0.91 -12.46
C GLY A 91 -1.46 -0.15 -11.24
N SER A 92 -1.96 -0.91 -10.27
CA SER A 92 -2.59 -0.45 -9.02
C SER A 92 -1.68 0.41 -8.13
N GLY A 93 -0.43 0.63 -8.53
CA GLY A 93 0.57 1.39 -7.78
C GLY A 93 0.44 2.90 -7.89
N LEU A 94 0.19 3.44 -9.09
CA LEU A 94 0.35 4.89 -9.32
C LEU A 94 -0.74 5.74 -8.66
N TRP A 95 -2.00 5.32 -8.76
CA TRP A 95 -3.12 6.01 -8.11
C TRP A 95 -2.88 6.12 -6.60
N PHE A 96 -2.39 5.03 -6.02
CA PHE A 96 -2.09 4.96 -4.59
C PHE A 96 -1.03 5.97 -4.15
N VAL A 97 -0.06 6.37 -4.96
CA VAL A 97 0.96 7.33 -4.51
C VAL A 97 0.40 8.73 -4.32
N SER A 98 -0.40 9.18 -5.28
CA SER A 98 -1.06 10.49 -5.20
C SER A 98 -2.00 10.55 -3.99
N SER A 99 -2.82 9.51 -3.83
CA SER A 99 -3.69 9.33 -2.67
C SER A 99 -2.90 9.26 -1.36
N LEU A 100 -1.78 8.53 -1.32
CA LEU A 100 -0.95 8.39 -0.12
C LEU A 100 -0.27 9.70 0.29
N PHE A 101 0.16 10.50 -0.68
CA PHE A 101 0.70 11.83 -0.43
C PHE A 101 -0.36 12.75 0.19
N PHE A 102 -1.56 12.77 -0.39
CA PHE A 102 -2.69 13.50 0.16
C PHE A 102 -3.02 13.06 1.59
N LEU A 103 -2.99 11.76 1.87
CA LEU A 103 -3.20 11.22 3.20
C LEU A 103 -2.12 11.65 4.20
N TYR A 104 -0.87 11.78 3.78
CA TYR A 104 0.17 12.36 4.64
C TYR A 104 -0.12 13.83 4.97
N CYS A 105 -0.63 14.61 4.01
CA CYS A 105 -1.04 15.99 4.26
C CYS A 105 -2.20 16.06 5.26
N ILE A 106 -3.27 15.27 5.05
CA ILE A 106 -4.40 15.18 6.00
C ILE A 106 -3.88 14.77 7.38
N TYR A 107 -3.04 13.73 7.45
CA TYR A 107 -2.48 13.26 8.70
C TYR A 107 -1.68 14.34 9.43
N TYR A 108 -0.85 15.11 8.71
CA TYR A 108 -0.12 16.22 9.28
C TYR A 108 -1.05 17.27 9.87
N VAL A 109 -2.06 17.70 9.11
CA VAL A 109 -3.06 18.69 9.56
C VAL A 109 -3.81 18.18 10.79
N LEU A 110 -4.26 16.93 10.76
CA LEU A 110 -4.96 16.27 11.85
C LEU A 110 -4.12 16.27 13.14
N ILE A 111 -2.85 15.87 13.08
CA ILE A 111 -1.96 15.92 14.25
C ILE A 111 -1.73 17.36 14.75
N LYS A 112 -1.72 18.35 13.87
CA LYS A 112 -1.57 19.76 14.27
C LYS A 112 -2.82 20.32 14.94
N ILE A 113 -4.00 19.90 14.50
CA ILE A 113 -5.28 20.30 15.09
C ILE A 113 -5.45 19.63 16.45
N THR A 114 -5.27 18.31 16.52
CA THR A 114 -5.54 17.55 17.76
C THR A 114 -4.42 17.69 18.79
N LYS A 115 -3.20 18.05 18.38
CA LYS A 115 -2.03 18.18 19.26
C LYS A 115 -1.84 16.91 20.10
N LYS A 116 -1.91 17.04 21.43
CA LYS A 116 -1.80 15.93 22.41
C LYS A 116 -3.16 15.36 22.83
N ASP A 117 -4.27 15.89 22.31
CA ASP A 117 -5.60 15.37 22.61
C ASP A 117 -5.85 14.06 21.85
N ASP A 118 -5.61 13.00 22.59
CA ASP A 118 -5.71 11.62 22.16
C ASP A 118 -7.16 11.18 21.91
N PHE A 119 -8.14 11.82 22.54
CA PHE A 119 -9.56 11.51 22.36
C PHE A 119 -10.07 12.16 21.07
N LEU A 120 -9.80 13.46 20.90
CA LEU A 120 -10.12 14.19 19.67
C LEU A 120 -9.45 13.54 18.44
N LEU A 121 -8.21 13.10 18.58
CA LEU A 121 -7.49 12.35 17.55
C LEU A 121 -8.23 11.07 17.13
N CYS A 122 -8.68 10.27 18.10
CA CYS A 122 -9.44 9.05 17.81
C CYS A 122 -10.78 9.35 17.10
N ILE A 123 -11.48 10.40 17.51
CA ILE A 123 -12.72 10.84 16.83
C ILE A 123 -12.43 11.22 15.39
N CYS A 124 -11.45 12.09 15.14
CA CYS A 124 -11.11 12.50 13.78
C CYS A 124 -10.69 11.31 12.89
N ILE A 125 -9.93 10.36 13.44
CA ILE A 125 -9.54 9.13 12.74
C ILE A 125 -10.80 8.30 12.38
N LEU A 126 -11.71 8.07 13.33
CA LEU A 126 -12.94 7.33 13.09
C LEU A 126 -13.81 8.01 12.02
N THR A 127 -13.98 9.34 12.11
CA THR A 127 -14.70 10.12 11.10
C THR A 127 -14.10 9.93 9.71
N LEU A 128 -12.78 9.94 9.57
CA LEU A 128 -12.10 9.73 8.29
C LEU A 128 -12.28 8.28 7.79
N ILE A 129 -12.29 7.28 8.67
CA ILE A 129 -12.59 5.88 8.29
C ILE A 129 -13.99 5.78 7.70
N PHE A 130 -15.00 6.32 8.39
CA PHE A 130 -16.39 6.33 7.93
C PHE A 130 -16.57 7.15 6.65
N TYR A 131 -15.91 8.31 6.56
CA TYR A 131 -15.92 9.11 5.34
C TYR A 131 -15.34 8.35 4.15
N GLY A 132 -14.21 7.63 4.34
CA GLY A 132 -13.65 6.77 3.29
C GLY A 132 -14.61 5.66 2.86
N GLN A 133 -15.34 5.05 3.81
CA GLN A 133 -16.37 4.04 3.50
C GLN A 133 -17.57 4.63 2.77
N TYR A 134 -18.02 5.80 3.17
CA TYR A 134 -19.07 6.54 2.49
C TYR A 134 -18.69 6.77 1.02
N ILE A 135 -17.48 7.26 0.74
CA ILE A 135 -16.97 7.47 -0.63
C ILE A 135 -16.98 6.19 -1.46
N ILE A 136 -16.55 5.07 -0.86
CA ILE A 136 -16.55 3.75 -1.51
C ILE A 136 -17.98 3.35 -1.91
N ASN A 137 -18.96 3.57 -1.02
CA ASN A 137 -20.35 3.18 -1.24
C ASN A 137 -21.04 4.01 -2.32
N ILE A 138 -20.83 5.33 -2.34
CA ILE A 138 -21.45 6.22 -3.32
C ILE A 138 -20.77 6.19 -4.68
N ARG A 139 -19.65 5.48 -4.82
CA ARG A 139 -18.79 5.46 -6.03
C ARG A 139 -18.54 6.88 -6.57
N GLY A 140 -18.10 7.76 -5.68
CA GLY A 140 -17.95 9.18 -5.96
C GLY A 140 -17.12 9.48 -7.22
N ASN A 141 -17.42 10.61 -7.88
CA ASN A 141 -16.76 11.06 -9.10
C ASN A 141 -16.01 12.39 -8.85
N GLY A 142 -14.89 12.61 -9.56
CA GLY A 142 -14.05 13.80 -9.40
C GLY A 142 -13.04 13.71 -8.26
N PHE A 143 -12.82 14.81 -7.52
CA PHE A 143 -11.84 14.90 -6.43
C PHE A 143 -12.11 13.93 -5.26
N ILE A 144 -13.34 13.42 -5.16
CA ILE A 144 -13.78 12.43 -4.18
C ILE A 144 -14.03 11.11 -4.92
N SER A 145 -12.94 10.51 -5.40
CA SER A 145 -13.00 9.29 -6.21
C SER A 145 -13.12 8.04 -5.34
N TYR A 146 -13.67 6.97 -5.93
CA TYR A 146 -13.66 5.64 -5.31
C TYR A 146 -12.26 5.20 -4.84
N GLN A 147 -11.20 5.50 -5.60
CA GLN A 147 -9.81 5.19 -5.25
C GLN A 147 -9.33 5.96 -4.01
N MET A 148 -9.74 7.22 -3.86
CA MET A 148 -9.47 8.01 -2.66
C MET A 148 -10.12 7.34 -1.44
N GLY A 149 -11.37 6.90 -1.53
CA GLY A 149 -12.04 6.14 -0.48
C GLY A 149 -11.30 4.84 -0.11
N ARG A 150 -10.84 4.09 -1.13
CA ARG A 150 -10.00 2.89 -0.94
C ARG A 150 -8.65 3.17 -0.28
N SER A 151 -8.15 4.40 -0.35
CA SER A 151 -6.91 4.81 0.33
C SER A 151 -7.16 5.28 1.76
N ILE A 152 -8.15 6.16 1.95
CA ILE A 152 -8.49 6.79 3.24
C ILE A 152 -8.76 5.73 4.30
N THR A 153 -9.74 4.84 4.05
CA THR A 153 -10.16 3.86 5.06
C THR A 153 -8.99 3.02 5.57
N PRO A 154 -8.27 2.24 4.74
CA PRO A 154 -7.23 1.38 5.27
C PRO A 154 -6.07 2.19 5.85
N PHE A 155 -5.76 3.40 5.39
CA PHE A 155 -4.73 4.24 6.00
C PHE A 155 -5.09 4.59 7.46
N PHE A 156 -6.29 5.14 7.68
CA PHE A 156 -6.72 5.58 9.00
C PHE A 156 -7.13 4.43 9.94
N VAL A 157 -7.58 3.29 9.39
CA VAL A 157 -7.66 2.05 10.17
C VAL A 157 -6.30 1.67 10.73
N GLY A 158 -5.22 1.81 9.94
CA GLY A 158 -3.86 1.57 10.40
C GLY A 158 -3.42 2.53 11.52
N THR A 159 -3.76 3.82 11.44
CA THR A 159 -3.48 4.78 12.51
C THR A 159 -4.28 4.47 13.77
N PHE A 160 -5.55 4.08 13.62
CA PHE A 160 -6.43 3.70 14.73
C PHE A 160 -5.91 2.47 15.47
N VAL A 161 -5.50 1.43 14.74
CA VAL A 161 -4.90 0.21 15.32
C VAL A 161 -3.68 0.53 16.17
N TYR A 162 -2.84 1.48 15.75
CA TYR A 162 -1.71 1.91 16.57
C TYR A 162 -2.15 2.66 17.85
N GLU A 163 -3.12 3.56 17.74
CA GLU A 163 -3.66 4.26 18.92
C GLU A 163 -4.26 3.28 19.94
N LEU A 164 -4.98 2.25 19.47
CA LEU A 164 -5.47 1.18 20.32
C LEU A 164 -4.32 0.41 20.97
N LYS A 165 -3.28 0.06 20.21
CA LYS A 165 -2.11 -0.66 20.72
C LYS A 165 -1.45 0.08 21.89
N GLU A 166 -1.26 1.40 21.79
CA GLU A 166 -0.59 2.19 22.84
C GLU A 166 -1.47 2.38 24.08
N LYS A 167 -2.80 2.46 23.91
CA LYS A 167 -3.74 2.73 25.01
C LYS A 167 -4.28 1.47 25.69
N VAL A 168 -4.24 0.31 25.03
CA VAL A 168 -4.78 -0.96 25.54
C VAL A 168 -3.66 -1.82 26.12
N TYR A 169 -3.40 -1.67 27.42
CA TYR A 169 -2.61 -2.62 28.22
C TYR A 169 -3.46 -3.85 28.59
N GLY A 170 -3.06 -5.05 28.14
CA GLY A 170 -3.52 -6.35 28.66
C GLY A 170 -4.21 -7.32 27.67
N LEU A 171 -3.89 -8.63 27.78
CA LEU A 171 -4.40 -9.76 26.98
C LEU A 171 -5.93 -9.94 27.00
N LYS A 172 -6.57 -9.68 28.15
CA LYS A 172 -8.03 -9.84 28.33
C LYS A 172 -8.86 -8.88 27.46
N LYS A 173 -8.34 -7.69 27.13
CA LYS A 173 -9.07 -6.71 26.30
C LYS A 173 -8.91 -6.93 24.80
N ILE A 174 -7.85 -7.62 24.38
CA ILE A 174 -7.71 -8.11 23.00
C ILE A 174 -8.75 -9.19 22.73
N VAL A 175 -9.00 -10.08 23.70
CA VAL A 175 -10.09 -11.05 23.62
C VAL A 175 -11.44 -10.36 23.54
N VAL A 176 -11.70 -9.34 24.39
CA VAL A 176 -12.94 -8.54 24.33
C VAL A 176 -13.08 -7.77 23.02
N PHE A 177 -11.99 -7.20 22.48
CA PHE A 177 -12.03 -6.51 21.19
C PHE A 177 -12.28 -7.50 20.06
N SER A 178 -11.54 -8.61 19.98
CA SER A 178 -11.78 -9.69 19.02
C SER A 178 -13.21 -10.25 19.12
N PHE A 179 -13.75 -10.34 20.33
CA PHE A 179 -15.13 -10.78 20.60
C PHE A 179 -16.17 -9.73 20.18
N LEU A 180 -15.96 -8.44 20.47
CA LEU A 180 -16.79 -7.35 19.95
C LEU A 180 -16.70 -7.23 18.43
N THR A 181 -15.53 -7.51 17.85
CA THR A 181 -15.32 -7.52 16.40
C THR A 181 -16.02 -8.71 15.78
N LEU A 182 -16.02 -9.88 16.42
CA LEU A 182 -16.81 -11.06 16.05
C LEU A 182 -18.30 -10.80 16.16
N ILE A 183 -18.77 -10.15 17.24
CA ILE A 183 -20.17 -9.75 17.44
C ILE A 183 -20.60 -8.78 16.33
N PHE A 184 -19.79 -7.76 16.03
CA PHE A 184 -20.04 -6.84 14.92
C PHE A 184 -20.00 -7.54 13.56
N LEU A 185 -19.08 -8.48 13.35
CA LEU A 185 -19.03 -9.34 12.17
C LEU A 185 -20.33 -10.16 12.04
N SER A 186 -20.84 -10.75 13.13
CA SER A 186 -22.09 -11.50 13.11
C SER A 186 -23.30 -10.60 12.87
N ILE A 187 -23.37 -9.40 13.46
CA ILE A 187 -24.45 -8.43 13.19
C ILE A 187 -24.42 -7.98 11.72
N PHE A 188 -23.23 -7.71 11.19
CA PHE A 188 -23.04 -7.31 9.79
C PHE A 188 -23.33 -8.45 8.80
N ILE A 189 -22.95 -9.68 9.11
CA ILE A 189 -23.29 -10.88 8.33
C ILE A 189 -24.80 -11.12 8.33
N ILE A 190 -25.48 -10.87 9.46
CA ILE A 190 -26.94 -11.00 9.59
C ILE A 190 -27.68 -9.91 8.78
N GLU A 191 -27.21 -8.65 8.77
CA GLU A 191 -27.75 -7.62 7.85
C GLU A 191 -27.40 -7.89 6.38
N SER A 192 -26.31 -8.61 6.11
CA SER A 192 -25.77 -8.86 4.78
C SER A 192 -26.26 -10.16 4.12
N PHE A 193 -27.35 -10.78 4.59
CA PHE A 193 -28.03 -11.88 3.88
C PHE A 193 -28.71 -11.43 2.55
N GLY A 194 -28.21 -10.36 1.94
CA GLY A 194 -28.04 -10.23 0.49
C GLY A 194 -26.56 -10.02 0.13
N LEU A 195 -25.75 -11.10 0.23
CA LEU A 195 -24.34 -11.24 -0.22
C LEU A 195 -23.46 -9.97 -0.14
N GLY A 196 -23.34 -9.40 1.06
CA GLY A 196 -22.58 -8.17 1.31
C GLY A 196 -21.07 -8.29 1.02
N ASP A 197 -20.57 -7.36 0.22
CA ASP A 197 -19.18 -7.08 -0.18
C ASP A 197 -18.08 -7.55 0.80
N TYR A 198 -17.58 -8.78 0.58
CA TYR A 198 -16.49 -9.40 1.36
C TYR A 198 -15.24 -8.52 1.45
N GLU A 199 -15.01 -7.65 0.47
CA GLU A 199 -13.86 -6.76 0.47
C GLU A 199 -13.91 -5.75 1.64
N LYS A 200 -15.10 -5.27 1.99
CA LYS A 200 -15.29 -4.37 3.15
C LYS A 200 -14.99 -5.07 4.46
N VAL A 201 -15.47 -6.31 4.61
CA VAL A 201 -15.23 -7.14 5.80
C VAL A 201 -13.73 -7.38 5.99
N PHE A 202 -13.03 -7.72 4.91
CA PHE A 202 -11.58 -7.90 4.95
C PHE A 202 -10.84 -6.61 5.32
N ARG A 203 -11.22 -5.47 4.74
CA ARG A 203 -10.54 -4.18 4.98
C ARG A 203 -10.77 -3.63 6.39
N LEU A 204 -11.98 -3.74 6.93
CA LEU A 204 -12.36 -3.12 8.21
C LEU A 204 -12.12 -4.02 9.42
N PHE A 205 -12.19 -5.34 9.27
CA PHE A 205 -12.17 -6.26 10.39
C PHE A 205 -11.03 -7.28 10.30
N VAL A 206 -10.96 -8.07 9.23
CA VAL A 206 -9.97 -9.15 9.12
C VAL A 206 -8.54 -8.59 9.13
N ASN A 207 -8.26 -7.58 8.30
CA ASN A 207 -6.91 -7.01 8.19
C ASN A 207 -6.44 -6.37 9.52
N PRO A 208 -7.25 -5.57 10.24
CA PRO A 208 -6.89 -5.08 11.57
C PRO A 208 -6.65 -6.19 12.58
N ILE A 209 -7.49 -7.22 12.61
CA ILE A 209 -7.33 -8.37 13.52
C ILE A 209 -6.02 -9.10 13.21
N VAL A 210 -5.74 -9.39 11.95
CA VAL A 210 -4.47 -10.04 11.54
C VAL A 210 -3.28 -9.18 11.96
N LEU A 211 -3.33 -7.86 11.74
CA LEU A 211 -2.27 -6.95 12.15
C LEU A 211 -2.07 -6.95 13.68
N LEU A 212 -3.15 -6.91 14.45
CA LEU A 212 -3.13 -6.99 15.92
C LEU A 212 -2.58 -8.34 16.40
N THR A 213 -3.02 -9.43 15.78
CA THR A 213 -2.57 -10.80 16.08
C THR A 213 -1.06 -10.94 15.88
N ILE A 214 -0.53 -10.41 14.77
CA ILE A 214 0.91 -10.37 14.50
C ILE A 214 1.66 -9.57 15.57
N ILE A 215 1.09 -8.47 16.05
CA ILE A 215 1.72 -7.60 17.06
C ILE A 215 1.74 -8.27 18.44
N TYR A 216 0.63 -8.92 18.85
CA TYR A 216 0.45 -9.40 20.22
C TYR A 216 0.88 -10.85 20.46
N ILE A 217 0.86 -11.71 19.45
CA ILE A 217 1.32 -13.10 19.61
C ILE A 217 2.85 -13.12 19.52
N LYS A 218 3.52 -13.19 20.68
CA LYS A 218 4.98 -13.12 20.83
C LYS A 218 5.80 -14.03 19.87
N PRO A 219 5.47 -15.32 19.66
CA PRO A 219 6.20 -16.14 18.68
C PRO A 219 6.00 -15.65 17.24
N ILE A 220 4.79 -15.20 16.89
CA ILE A 220 4.50 -14.61 15.57
C ILE A 220 5.21 -13.27 15.44
N SER A 221 5.19 -12.41 16.47
CA SER A 221 5.85 -11.10 16.43
C SER A 221 7.37 -11.22 16.36
N LEU A 222 7.97 -12.26 16.94
CA LEU A 222 9.41 -12.57 16.82
C LEU A 222 9.77 -13.01 15.39
N LEU A 223 9.01 -13.95 14.82
CA LEU A 223 9.15 -14.34 13.40
C LEU A 223 8.97 -13.12 12.49
N PHE A 224 7.90 -12.38 12.71
CA PHE A 224 7.56 -11.20 11.94
C PHE A 224 8.55 -10.07 12.18
N SER A 225 9.22 -9.94 13.32
CA SER A 225 10.22 -8.88 13.53
C SER A 225 11.43 -9.05 12.61
N ARG A 226 11.89 -10.30 12.43
CA ARG A 226 12.96 -10.65 11.49
C ARG A 226 12.52 -10.42 10.04
N PHE A 227 11.32 -10.88 9.68
CA PHE A 227 10.73 -10.62 8.36
C PHE A 227 10.32 -9.16 8.15
N SER A 228 10.02 -8.38 9.19
CA SER A 228 9.46 -7.03 9.11
C SER A 228 10.51 -6.04 8.65
N ASN A 229 11.79 -6.26 8.98
CA ASN A 229 12.83 -5.38 8.48
C ASN A 229 13.02 -5.53 6.97
N ILE A 230 12.88 -6.76 6.47
CA ILE A 230 12.93 -7.07 5.03
C ILE A 230 11.63 -6.57 4.37
N SER A 231 10.46 -6.98 4.89
CA SER A 231 9.14 -6.58 4.40
C SER A 231 8.89 -5.07 4.46
N ARG A 232 9.36 -4.35 5.48
CA ARG A 232 9.26 -2.88 5.56
C ARG A 232 10.04 -2.17 4.46
N LYS A 233 11.11 -2.79 3.99
CA LYS A 233 11.90 -2.26 2.86
C LYS A 233 11.28 -2.73 1.54
N MET A 234 10.92 -4.02 1.40
CA MET A 234 10.41 -4.61 0.16
C MET A 234 8.94 -4.28 -0.16
N SER A 235 8.09 -4.03 0.83
CA SER A 235 6.63 -3.89 0.65
C SER A 235 6.23 -2.83 -0.37
N MET A 236 6.91 -1.67 -0.37
CA MET A 236 6.65 -0.65 -1.38
C MET A 236 7.11 -1.10 -2.76
N ALA A 237 8.29 -1.73 -2.86
CA ALA A 237 8.79 -2.24 -4.13
C ALA A 237 7.84 -3.29 -4.71
N VAL A 238 7.49 -4.32 -3.94
CA VAL A 238 6.53 -5.36 -4.33
C VAL A 238 5.19 -4.73 -4.75
N TYR A 239 4.66 -3.78 -3.98
CA TYR A 239 3.42 -3.09 -4.31
C TYR A 239 3.46 -2.33 -5.64
N PHE A 240 4.61 -1.75 -5.99
CA PHE A 240 4.78 -1.04 -7.25
C PHE A 240 5.07 -1.96 -8.43
N THR A 241 5.73 -3.10 -8.21
CA THR A 241 6.21 -3.96 -9.29
C THR A 241 5.28 -5.11 -9.63
N ASN A 242 4.37 -5.49 -8.72
CA ASN A 242 3.53 -6.68 -8.88
C ASN A 242 2.73 -6.72 -10.20
N VAL A 243 2.07 -5.62 -10.55
CA VAL A 243 1.28 -5.57 -11.78
C VAL A 243 2.18 -5.64 -13.02
N ASN A 244 3.32 -4.95 -13.01
CA ASN A 244 4.28 -5.00 -14.12
C ASN A 244 4.86 -6.40 -14.31
N VAL A 245 5.23 -7.09 -13.22
CA VAL A 245 5.70 -8.48 -13.26
C VAL A 245 4.62 -9.40 -13.83
N PHE A 246 3.39 -9.26 -13.34
CA PHE A 246 2.24 -10.03 -13.85
C PHE A 246 2.05 -9.83 -15.36
N HIS A 247 2.11 -8.59 -15.86
CA HIS A 247 1.97 -8.32 -17.29
C HIS A 247 3.15 -8.86 -18.12
N LEU A 248 4.39 -8.72 -17.63
CA LEU A 248 5.56 -9.29 -18.30
C LEU A 248 5.40 -10.81 -18.45
N MET A 249 4.97 -11.51 -17.40
CA MET A 249 4.71 -12.95 -17.47
C MET A 249 3.62 -13.28 -18.49
N ARG A 250 2.52 -12.50 -18.51
CA ARG A 250 1.46 -12.68 -19.51
C ARG A 250 1.97 -12.52 -20.94
N ILE A 251 2.83 -11.54 -21.20
CA ILE A 251 3.43 -11.31 -22.52
C ILE A 251 4.31 -12.49 -22.91
N ILE A 252 5.20 -12.94 -22.02
CA ILE A 252 6.09 -14.08 -22.28
C ILE A 252 5.27 -15.33 -22.61
N LEU A 253 4.22 -15.60 -21.83
CA LEU A 253 3.38 -16.79 -22.05
C LEU A 253 2.56 -16.70 -23.33
N LYS A 254 1.95 -15.54 -23.61
CA LYS A 254 1.17 -15.31 -24.84
C LYS A 254 2.06 -15.42 -26.08
N TYR A 255 3.26 -14.86 -26.03
CA TYR A 255 4.26 -14.97 -27.11
C TYR A 255 4.66 -16.42 -27.38
N ASN A 256 4.86 -17.21 -26.33
CA ASN A 256 5.19 -18.64 -26.43
C ASN A 256 3.95 -19.54 -26.65
N LYS A 257 2.76 -18.97 -26.88
CA LYS A 257 1.48 -19.70 -27.07
C LYS A 257 1.17 -20.71 -25.96
N VAL A 258 1.64 -20.46 -24.74
CA VAL A 258 1.39 -21.33 -23.60
C VAL A 258 0.01 -21.03 -23.04
N ASN A 259 -0.89 -22.00 -23.11
CA ASN A 259 -2.26 -21.87 -22.61
C ASN A 259 -2.28 -22.07 -21.09
N ILE A 260 -2.04 -21.00 -20.33
CA ILE A 260 -2.06 -21.03 -18.86
C ILE A 260 -3.38 -20.46 -18.35
N ASN A 261 -4.06 -21.22 -17.49
CA ASN A 261 -5.12 -20.68 -16.65
C ASN A 261 -4.49 -19.70 -15.65
N TYR A 262 -4.75 -18.39 -15.79
CA TYR A 262 -4.21 -17.37 -14.90
C TYR A 262 -4.66 -17.50 -13.43
N ASN A 263 -5.68 -18.31 -13.17
CA ASN A 263 -6.12 -18.67 -11.82
C ASN A 263 -5.34 -19.87 -11.25
N ASN A 264 -4.36 -20.40 -11.99
CA ASN A 264 -3.52 -21.50 -11.52
C ASN A 264 -2.57 -21.02 -10.42
N ILE A 265 -2.56 -21.75 -9.30
CA ILE A 265 -1.70 -21.49 -8.15
C ILE A 265 -0.21 -21.48 -8.51
N ILE A 266 0.21 -22.22 -9.52
CA ILE A 266 1.59 -22.25 -10.01
C ILE A 266 1.96 -20.90 -10.63
N PHE A 267 1.07 -20.32 -11.44
CA PHE A 267 1.30 -19.01 -12.06
C PHE A 267 1.37 -17.91 -10.99
N PHE A 268 0.46 -17.95 -10.02
CA PHE A 268 0.47 -17.03 -8.88
C PHE A 268 1.72 -17.18 -8.01
N SER A 269 2.17 -18.40 -7.78
CA SER A 269 3.37 -18.67 -6.98
C SER A 269 4.63 -18.19 -7.69
N LEU A 270 4.72 -18.39 -9.02
CA LEU A 270 5.81 -17.92 -9.86
C LEU A 270 5.83 -16.38 -9.93
N SER A 271 4.66 -15.73 -10.03
CA SER A 271 4.58 -14.26 -10.04
C SER A 271 5.07 -13.67 -8.73
N ILE A 272 4.65 -14.22 -7.59
CA ILE A 272 5.16 -13.83 -6.28
C ILE A 272 6.68 -14.00 -6.22
N LEU A 273 7.22 -15.13 -6.70
CA LEU A 273 8.66 -15.38 -6.63
C LEU A 273 9.46 -14.36 -7.46
N ILE A 274 9.01 -14.03 -8.67
CA ILE A 274 9.62 -13.01 -9.52
C ILE A 274 9.49 -11.63 -8.87
N GLU A 275 8.34 -11.29 -8.29
CA GLU A 275 8.14 -10.04 -7.56
C GLU A 275 9.11 -9.89 -6.38
N PHE A 276 9.29 -10.96 -5.60
CA PHE A 276 10.25 -10.99 -4.51
C PHE A 276 11.68 -10.81 -5.03
N PHE A 277 12.03 -11.42 -6.16
CA PHE A 277 13.34 -11.26 -6.78
C PHE A 277 13.59 -9.83 -7.27
N VAL A 278 12.62 -9.22 -7.95
CA VAL A 278 12.69 -7.82 -8.40
C VAL A 278 12.80 -6.88 -7.19
N ALA A 279 12.03 -7.12 -6.14
CA ALA A 279 12.11 -6.35 -4.90
C ALA A 279 13.45 -6.55 -4.15
N LEU A 280 14.08 -7.73 -4.25
CA LEU A 280 15.41 -7.99 -3.69
C LEU A 280 16.50 -7.23 -4.46
N ILE A 281 16.46 -7.27 -5.79
CA ILE A 281 17.34 -6.45 -6.66
C ILE A 281 17.20 -4.98 -6.25
N TRP A 282 15.97 -4.51 -6.09
CA TRP A 282 15.70 -3.15 -5.65
C TRP A 282 16.35 -2.81 -4.29
N LEU A 283 16.29 -3.71 -3.31
CA LEU A 283 16.98 -3.50 -2.03
C LEU A 283 18.49 -3.38 -2.17
N VAL A 284 19.09 -4.15 -3.07
CA VAL A 284 20.54 -4.14 -3.28
C VAL A 284 21.00 -2.84 -3.92
N PHE A 285 20.25 -2.32 -4.89
CA PHE A 285 20.63 -1.11 -5.64
C PHE A 285 20.26 0.20 -4.92
N PHE A 286 19.18 0.24 -4.14
CA PHE A 286 18.63 1.50 -3.61
C PHE A 286 18.71 1.66 -2.09
N ASP A 287 19.19 0.65 -1.35
CA ASP A 287 19.56 0.82 0.07
C ASP A 287 21.07 1.06 0.18
N GLU A 288 21.49 2.31 0.38
CA GLU A 288 22.91 2.70 0.52
C GLU A 288 23.69 1.80 1.50
N LYS A 289 23.06 1.33 2.58
CA LYS A 289 23.72 0.47 3.57
C LYS A 289 23.91 -0.96 3.07
N ILE A 290 23.02 -1.45 2.22
CA ILE A 290 23.11 -2.79 1.60
C ILE A 290 24.06 -2.74 0.42
N PHE A 291 23.99 -1.71 -0.43
CA PHE A 291 24.92 -1.50 -1.53
C PHE A 291 26.38 -1.48 -1.04
N VAL A 292 26.66 -0.79 0.07
CA VAL A 292 28.01 -0.79 0.69
C VAL A 292 28.40 -2.16 1.25
N LYS A 293 27.47 -2.95 1.82
CA LYS A 293 27.76 -4.31 2.33
C LYS A 293 27.94 -5.33 1.22
N VAL A 294 27.11 -5.29 0.18
CA VAL A 294 27.19 -6.17 -0.99
C VAL A 294 28.44 -5.87 -1.81
N ARG A 295 28.78 -4.58 -2.00
CA ARG A 295 30.06 -4.17 -2.59
C ARG A 295 31.24 -4.70 -1.79
N LYS A 296 31.21 -4.65 -0.45
CA LYS A 296 32.27 -5.26 0.38
C LYS A 296 32.36 -6.78 0.21
N PHE A 297 31.24 -7.47 -0.04
CA PHE A 297 31.22 -8.92 -0.26
C PHE A 297 31.75 -9.32 -1.64
N PHE A 298 31.51 -8.51 -2.67
CA PHE A 298 31.99 -8.77 -4.04
C PHE A 298 33.37 -8.16 -4.36
N VAL A 299 33.85 -7.21 -3.55
CA VAL A 299 35.14 -6.52 -3.75
C VAL A 299 36.18 -6.91 -2.70
N SER A 300 35.83 -7.72 -1.69
CA SER A 300 36.86 -8.36 -0.86
C SER A 300 37.53 -9.47 -1.69
N PRO A 301 38.84 -9.41 -1.97
CA PRO A 301 39.55 -10.60 -2.39
C PRO A 301 39.36 -11.63 -1.27
N HIS A 302 38.73 -12.76 -1.59
CA HIS A 302 38.76 -13.90 -0.68
C HIS A 302 40.24 -14.26 -0.44
N PRO A 303 40.67 -14.47 0.82
CA PRO A 303 42.02 -14.95 1.12
C PRO A 303 42.28 -16.32 0.50
#